data_AF-A0A835FE82-F1
#
_entry.id   AF-A0A835FE82-F1
#
_cell.length_a   1.000
_cell.length_b   1.000
_cell.length_c   1.000
_cell.angle_alpha   90.00
_cell.angle_beta   90.00
_cell.angle_gamma   90.00
#
_symmetry.space_group_name_H-M   'P 1'
#
loop_
_entity.id
_entity.type
_entity.pdbx_description
1 polymer ?
#
loop_
_entity_poly.entity_id
_entity_poly.type
_entity_poly.pdbx_seq_one_letter_code
_entity_poly.pdbx_strand_id
1 'polypeptide(L)'
;MLAPFPFPPSLGVLHASLSPPFPSVTVKPRRQVYNTPRTIPKQAKLRARAAQHDEGDDRRHIPRVIRNAIDGARERPSSAGYGPAVLVQMALAHRWARYEHVVSALRSLANLSLLQHPARENARALLEHRAPFDAGVRFPEAEVFLTVDHGKFGQCVSRIQKALLRVEAATSGFIIRNVQRAASACEEFMDAVRSAAEVATLVLPEEHGKPVLYDRAVFEEDFQLTWTDREMV
;
A
#
# COMPACT_ATOMS: atom_id res chain seq x y z
N MET A 1 -27.16 -62.13 -10.91
CA MET A 1 -26.50 -63.08 -9.99
C MET A 1 -25.12 -62.54 -9.65
N LEU A 2 -24.81 -62.44 -8.35
CA LEU A 2 -23.51 -62.15 -7.71
C LEU A 2 -22.92 -60.74 -7.91
N ALA A 3 -22.50 -59.97 -6.91
CA ALA A 3 -22.75 -59.83 -5.46
C ALA A 3 -22.16 -58.44 -5.08
N PRO A 4 -22.73 -57.70 -4.11
CA PRO A 4 -22.24 -56.39 -3.70
C PRO A 4 -21.04 -56.49 -2.75
N PHE A 5 -20.02 -55.64 -2.93
CA PHE A 5 -18.91 -55.52 -1.98
C PHE A 5 -19.24 -54.51 -0.85
N PRO A 6 -18.84 -54.81 0.41
CA PRO A 6 -19.39 -54.20 1.60
C PRO A 6 -18.65 -52.93 2.07
N PHE A 7 -19.41 -52.01 2.67
CA PHE A 7 -18.91 -50.94 3.53
C PHE A 7 -18.27 -51.51 4.80
N PRO A 8 -17.12 -51.00 5.26
CA PRO A 8 -16.69 -51.16 6.64
C PRO A 8 -17.34 -50.12 7.57
N PRO A 9 -17.46 -50.43 8.87
CA PRO A 9 -18.40 -49.78 9.80
C PRO A 9 -17.86 -48.51 10.45
N SER A 10 -18.83 -47.66 10.79
CA SER A 10 -18.74 -46.57 11.77
C SER A 10 -18.35 -47.12 13.15
N LEU A 11 -17.18 -46.77 13.63
CA LEU A 11 -16.72 -46.82 15.03
C LEU A 11 -16.11 -45.45 15.29
N GLY A 12 -16.38 -44.71 16.34
CA GLY A 12 -17.14 -44.90 17.55
C GLY A 12 -16.76 -43.68 18.40
N VAL A 13 -17.77 -43.02 18.95
CA VAL A 13 -17.58 -41.90 19.88
C VAL A 13 -16.82 -42.40 21.10
N LEU A 14 -15.67 -41.79 21.40
CA LEU A 14 -15.06 -41.85 22.73
C LEU A 14 -14.94 -40.43 23.27
N HIS A 15 -15.71 -40.20 24.32
CA HIS A 15 -15.75 -39.04 25.17
C HIS A 15 -14.71 -39.24 26.29
N ALA A 16 -13.71 -38.36 26.40
CA ALA A 16 -12.87 -38.16 27.58
C ALA A 16 -12.18 -36.80 27.39
N SER A 17 -12.71 -35.68 27.90
CA SER A 17 -12.55 -35.20 29.29
C SER A 17 -11.12 -35.38 29.80
N LEU A 18 -10.35 -34.28 29.81
CA LEU A 18 -9.35 -33.90 30.83
C LEU A 18 -8.64 -32.59 30.41
N SER A 19 -9.15 -31.47 30.91
CA SER A 19 -8.40 -30.23 31.21
C SER A 19 -7.93 -30.30 32.68
N PRO A 20 -7.06 -29.41 33.22
CA PRO A 20 -5.87 -28.71 32.70
C PRO A 20 -4.66 -28.89 33.70
N PRO A 21 -3.57 -28.07 33.75
CA PRO A 21 -3.64 -26.68 34.25
C PRO A 21 -2.76 -25.65 33.52
N PHE A 22 -3.23 -24.41 33.55
CA PHE A 22 -2.46 -23.19 33.28
C PHE A 22 -1.30 -23.02 34.29
N PRO A 23 -0.15 -22.47 33.87
CA PRO A 23 0.69 -21.70 34.78
C PRO A 23 0.34 -20.20 34.72
N SER A 24 0.14 -19.67 35.92
CA SER A 24 -0.24 -18.31 36.25
C SER A 24 0.69 -17.23 35.70
N VAL A 25 0.03 -16.14 35.35
CA VAL A 25 0.56 -14.80 35.09
C VAL A 25 1.54 -14.36 36.20
N THR A 26 2.74 -13.94 35.80
CA THR A 26 3.55 -13.02 36.62
C THR A 26 3.80 -11.75 35.80
N VAL A 27 2.92 -10.77 35.98
CA VAL A 27 3.18 -9.37 35.56
C VAL A 27 4.07 -8.74 36.63
N LYS A 28 5.25 -8.26 36.21
CA LYS A 28 6.05 -7.31 37.01
C LYS A 28 5.99 -5.91 36.38
N PRO A 29 5.98 -4.85 37.20
CA PRO A 29 5.51 -3.53 36.80
C PRO A 29 6.54 -2.71 36.00
N ARG A 30 5.95 -1.91 35.12
CA ARG A 30 6.48 -0.76 34.39
C ARG A 30 7.32 0.18 35.28
N ARG A 31 8.58 0.43 34.88
CA ARG A 31 9.29 1.67 35.21
C ARG A 31 9.68 2.38 33.93
N GLN A 32 9.07 3.54 33.76
CA GLN A 32 9.27 4.52 32.72
C GLN A 32 10.21 5.59 33.32
N VAL A 33 11.42 5.76 32.80
CA VAL A 33 12.28 6.92 33.12
C VAL A 33 12.96 7.40 31.85
N TYR A 34 12.88 8.70 31.67
CA TYR A 34 13.17 9.54 30.51
C TYR A 34 14.62 9.47 30.02
N ASN A 35 14.81 9.50 28.70
CA ASN A 35 16.12 9.77 28.09
C ASN A 35 16.03 10.98 27.16
N THR A 36 16.61 12.10 27.61
CA THR A 36 17.21 13.17 26.79
C THR A 36 18.11 14.01 27.71
N PRO A 37 19.12 14.76 27.22
CA PRO A 37 19.87 14.64 25.96
C PRO A 37 21.41 14.78 26.15
N ARG A 38 22.11 14.57 25.03
CA ARG A 38 23.54 14.83 24.76
C ARG A 38 24.12 16.09 25.43
N THR A 39 25.29 15.89 26.02
CA THR A 39 26.29 16.90 26.39
C THR A 39 26.84 17.62 25.15
N ILE A 40 26.81 18.96 25.15
CA ILE A 40 27.64 19.82 24.29
C ILE A 40 28.38 20.79 25.24
N PRO A 41 29.72 20.93 25.15
CA PRO A 41 30.44 21.87 25.99
C PRO A 41 30.26 23.32 25.53
N LYS A 42 30.08 24.23 26.51
CA LYS A 42 30.04 25.69 26.38
C LYS A 42 31.45 26.26 26.29
N GLN A 43 31.69 27.13 25.31
CA GLN A 43 32.60 28.30 25.32
C GLN A 43 32.29 29.08 24.01
N ALA A 44 32.16 30.40 23.94
CA ALA A 44 32.60 31.46 24.83
C ALA A 44 31.86 32.78 24.58
N LYS A 45 31.86 33.62 25.62
CA LYS A 45 31.99 35.10 25.61
C LYS A 45 30.93 35.94 24.89
N LEU A 46 30.00 36.44 25.69
CA LEU A 46 29.49 37.80 25.55
C LEU A 46 30.65 38.81 25.54
N ARG A 47 30.66 39.69 24.54
CA ARG A 47 31.00 41.10 24.71
C ARG A 47 30.08 41.94 23.85
N ALA A 48 29.17 42.64 24.53
CA ALA A 48 28.42 43.74 23.96
C ALA A 48 29.36 44.94 23.75
N ARG A 49 29.21 45.61 22.60
CA ARG A 49 29.57 47.02 22.42
C ARG A 49 28.42 47.68 21.66
N ALA A 50 27.88 48.71 22.27
CA ALA A 50 26.74 49.51 21.81
C ALA A 50 27.16 50.57 20.78
N ALA A 51 26.21 50.95 19.91
CA ALA A 51 25.96 52.25 19.26
C ALA A 51 25.25 51.98 17.90
N GLN A 52 23.92 52.14 17.80
CA GLN A 52 23.17 53.35 17.39
C GLN A 52 22.90 53.44 15.87
N HIS A 53 21.77 54.08 15.54
CA HIS A 53 21.12 54.35 14.25
C HIS A 53 20.18 53.23 13.74
N ASP A 54 18.86 53.29 13.90
CA ASP A 54 17.82 54.28 13.52
C ASP A 54 17.27 54.07 12.09
N GLU A 55 15.93 54.07 12.05
CA GLU A 55 15.00 54.09 10.92
C GLU A 55 15.05 53.01 9.81
N GLY A 56 13.98 52.19 9.79
CA GLY A 56 13.18 52.05 8.57
C GLY A 56 13.57 50.95 7.58
N ASP A 57 13.29 49.68 7.89
CA ASP A 57 12.94 48.70 6.85
C ASP A 57 12.18 47.49 7.43
N ASP A 58 10.96 47.72 7.93
CA ASP A 58 10.03 46.64 8.29
C ASP A 58 9.33 46.05 7.04
N ARG A 59 10.13 45.77 5.99
CA ARG A 59 9.69 45.02 4.82
C ARG A 59 10.14 43.59 5.00
N ARG A 60 9.35 42.85 5.79
CA ARG A 60 9.11 41.40 5.67
C ARG A 60 10.31 40.65 5.13
N HIS A 61 11.20 40.26 6.04
CA HIS A 61 12.33 39.39 5.77
C HIS A 61 11.81 37.99 5.38
N ILE A 62 11.27 37.87 4.16
CA ILE A 62 10.93 36.60 3.56
C ILE A 62 12.27 35.90 3.30
N PRO A 63 12.55 34.74 3.91
CA PRO A 63 13.77 33.99 3.64
C PRO A 63 13.95 33.82 2.13
N ARG A 64 15.15 34.10 1.61
CA ARG A 64 15.48 34.05 0.17
C ARG A 64 15.01 32.76 -0.53
N VAL A 65 14.91 31.67 0.23
CA VAL A 65 14.41 30.36 -0.21
C VAL A 65 12.94 30.42 -0.67
N ILE A 66 12.09 31.20 0.00
CA ILE A 66 10.68 31.37 -0.37
C ILE A 66 10.55 32.26 -1.61
N ARG A 67 11.39 33.29 -1.75
CA ARG A 67 11.38 34.18 -2.92
C ARG A 67 11.76 33.43 -4.19
N ASN A 68 12.79 32.58 -4.15
CA ASN A 68 13.18 31.74 -5.29
C ASN A 68 12.12 30.68 -5.66
N ALA A 69 11.35 30.19 -4.69
CA ALA A 69 10.22 29.30 -4.96
C ALA A 69 9.05 30.02 -5.63
N ILE A 70 8.82 31.29 -5.27
CA ILE A 70 7.76 32.14 -5.84
C ILE A 70 8.14 32.68 -7.23
N ASP A 71 9.39 33.13 -7.41
CA ASP A 71 9.87 33.67 -8.68
C ASP A 71 10.12 32.54 -9.70
N GLY A 72 10.62 31.37 -9.26
CA GLY A 72 10.76 30.19 -10.11
C GLY A 72 9.44 29.54 -10.54
N ALA A 73 8.32 29.87 -9.86
CA ALA A 73 6.98 29.47 -10.25
C ALA A 73 6.35 30.41 -11.29
N ARG A 74 6.89 31.63 -11.45
CA ARG A 74 6.31 32.68 -12.30
C ARG A 74 6.86 32.68 -13.73
N GLU A 75 8.02 32.06 -13.96
CA GLU A 75 8.73 32.05 -15.26
C GLU A 75 8.88 30.67 -15.89
N ARG A 76 7.97 29.72 -15.61
CA ARG A 76 7.86 28.57 -16.50
C ARG A 76 6.96 28.94 -17.68
N PRO A 77 7.42 28.85 -18.94
CA PRO A 77 6.49 28.85 -20.06
C PRO A 77 5.43 27.81 -19.74
N SER A 78 4.15 28.14 -19.97
CA SER A 78 2.99 27.26 -19.77
C SER A 78 3.34 25.87 -20.29
N SER A 79 3.83 25.01 -19.40
CA SER A 79 4.39 23.74 -19.83
C SER A 79 3.18 22.87 -20.06
N ALA A 80 2.84 22.69 -21.33
CA ALA A 80 1.76 21.81 -21.72
C ALA A 80 1.86 20.50 -20.95
N GLY A 81 0.76 20.09 -20.33
CA GLY A 81 0.76 19.02 -19.36
C GLY A 81 -0.03 19.27 -18.09
N TYR A 82 0.14 18.38 -17.12
CA TYR A 82 -0.44 18.51 -15.79
C TYR A 82 0.33 19.48 -14.90
N GLY A 83 -0.42 20.34 -14.21
CA GLY A 83 0.08 21.14 -13.09
C GLY A 83 -0.97 21.24 -11.98
N PRO A 84 -0.58 21.65 -10.76
CA PRO A 84 0.77 21.94 -10.27
C PRO A 84 1.68 20.71 -10.11
N ALA A 85 3.00 20.87 -10.31
CA ALA A 85 3.97 19.76 -10.28
C ALA A 85 3.99 18.97 -8.95
N VAL A 86 3.76 19.62 -7.82
CA VAL A 86 3.72 18.94 -6.50
C VAL A 86 2.59 17.91 -6.46
N LEU A 87 1.42 18.26 -6.99
CA LEU A 87 0.26 17.38 -7.02
C LEU A 87 0.46 16.22 -8.00
N VAL A 88 1.17 16.46 -9.12
CA VAL A 88 1.59 15.39 -10.04
C VAL A 88 2.50 14.39 -9.32
N GLN A 89 3.46 14.86 -8.53
CA GLN A 89 4.33 13.96 -7.76
C GLN A 89 3.57 13.19 -6.69
N MET A 90 2.61 13.81 -6.02
CA MET A 90 1.74 13.12 -5.06
C MET A 90 0.94 12.00 -5.75
N ALA A 91 0.36 12.28 -6.91
CA ALA A 91 -0.37 11.28 -7.69
C ALA A 91 0.54 10.14 -8.18
N LEU A 92 1.76 10.46 -8.62
CA LEU A 92 2.76 9.47 -9.08
C LEU A 92 3.33 8.61 -7.95
N ALA A 93 3.22 9.03 -6.69
CA ALA A 93 3.68 8.23 -5.55
C ALA A 93 2.81 6.99 -5.31
N HIS A 94 1.59 6.96 -5.85
CA HIS A 94 0.69 5.82 -5.78
C HIS A 94 1.03 4.73 -6.80
N ARG A 95 0.65 3.49 -6.48
CA ARG A 95 0.73 2.36 -7.41
C ARG A 95 -0.58 2.16 -8.15
N TRP A 96 -0.55 2.39 -9.46
CA TRP A 96 -1.73 2.41 -10.32
C TRP A 96 -1.94 1.12 -11.11
N ALA A 97 -3.17 0.59 -11.08
CA ALA A 97 -3.54 -0.58 -11.87
C ALA A 97 -4.88 -0.38 -12.57
N ARG A 98 -5.01 -0.92 -13.78
CA ARG A 98 -6.31 -1.01 -14.47
C ARG A 98 -7.24 -1.91 -13.67
N TYR A 99 -8.45 -1.44 -13.43
CA TYR A 99 -9.45 -2.17 -12.64
C TYR A 99 -9.71 -3.57 -13.20
N GLU A 100 -9.88 -3.69 -14.52
CA GLU A 100 -10.13 -4.97 -15.16
C GLU A 100 -8.97 -5.97 -15.00
N HIS A 101 -7.72 -5.48 -15.01
CA HIS A 101 -6.54 -6.32 -14.82
C HIS A 101 -6.48 -6.84 -13.38
N VAL A 102 -6.80 -5.98 -12.41
CA VAL A 102 -6.88 -6.37 -10.99
C VAL A 102 -7.97 -7.42 -10.79
N VAL A 103 -9.18 -7.20 -11.30
CA VAL A 103 -10.29 -8.16 -11.18
C VAL A 103 -9.97 -9.49 -11.89
N SER A 104 -9.39 -9.43 -13.07
CA SER A 104 -8.96 -10.62 -13.83
C SER A 104 -7.88 -11.41 -13.08
N ALA A 105 -6.88 -10.72 -12.55
CA ALA A 105 -5.81 -11.33 -11.76
C ALA A 105 -6.34 -11.95 -10.46
N LEU A 106 -7.19 -11.26 -9.70
CA LEU A 106 -7.82 -11.81 -8.49
C LEU A 106 -8.65 -13.07 -8.81
N ARG A 107 -9.42 -13.04 -9.90
CA ARG A 107 -10.18 -14.21 -10.38
C ARG A 107 -9.24 -15.36 -10.79
N SER A 108 -8.15 -15.05 -11.48
CA SER A 108 -7.15 -16.05 -11.87
C SER A 108 -6.53 -16.69 -10.63
N LEU A 109 -6.08 -15.88 -9.66
CA LEU A 109 -5.48 -16.36 -8.41
C LEU A 109 -6.43 -17.22 -7.58
N ALA A 110 -7.73 -16.90 -7.56
CA ALA A 110 -8.73 -17.71 -6.89
C ALA A 110 -8.90 -19.13 -7.48
N ASN A 111 -8.45 -19.34 -8.72
CA ASN A 111 -8.59 -20.60 -9.46
C ASN A 111 -7.26 -21.34 -9.67
N LEU A 112 -6.13 -20.79 -9.20
CA LEU A 112 -4.81 -21.36 -9.43
C LEU A 112 -4.24 -22.02 -8.17
N SER A 113 -3.48 -23.10 -8.36
CA SER A 113 -2.68 -23.70 -7.29
C SER A 113 -1.33 -22.99 -7.18
N LEU A 114 -1.07 -22.35 -6.03
CA LEU A 114 0.18 -21.62 -5.76
C LEU A 114 1.44 -22.49 -5.72
N LEU A 115 1.26 -23.80 -5.61
CA LEU A 115 2.36 -24.76 -5.72
C LEU A 115 2.95 -24.76 -7.14
N GLN A 116 2.19 -24.31 -8.13
CA GLN A 116 2.64 -24.17 -9.50
C GLN A 116 3.28 -22.78 -9.72
N HIS A 117 4.41 -22.76 -10.41
CA HIS A 117 5.14 -21.53 -10.72
C HIS A 117 4.32 -20.44 -11.46
N PRO A 118 3.43 -20.77 -12.42
CA PRO A 118 2.62 -19.76 -13.12
C PRO A 118 1.70 -18.94 -12.21
N ALA A 119 1.19 -19.55 -11.14
CA ALA A 119 0.34 -18.87 -10.16
C ALA A 119 1.08 -17.78 -9.39
N ARG A 120 2.38 -18.01 -9.13
CA ARG A 120 3.24 -17.06 -8.43
C ARG A 120 3.60 -15.85 -9.29
N GLU A 121 3.84 -16.06 -10.59
CA GLU A 121 4.08 -14.97 -11.54
C GLU A 121 2.82 -14.10 -11.74
N ASN A 122 1.64 -14.71 -11.86
CA ASN A 122 0.38 -13.95 -11.93
C ASN A 122 0.15 -13.11 -10.66
N ALA A 123 0.54 -13.63 -9.49
CA ALA A 123 0.45 -12.88 -8.24
C ALA A 123 1.42 -11.69 -8.21
N ARG A 124 2.60 -11.80 -8.85
CA ARG A 124 3.57 -10.71 -8.99
C ARG A 124 3.12 -9.66 -9.99
N ALA A 125 2.45 -10.05 -11.07
CA ALA A 125 1.91 -9.11 -12.05
C ALA A 125 0.85 -8.16 -11.42
N LEU A 126 0.10 -8.63 -10.42
CA LEU A 126 -0.76 -7.78 -9.57
C LEU A 126 0.04 -6.79 -8.69
N LEU A 127 1.36 -6.80 -8.75
CA LEU A 127 2.24 -5.92 -8.00
C LEU A 127 3.08 -5.02 -8.91
N GLU A 128 3.11 -5.27 -10.21
CA GLU A 128 3.87 -4.45 -11.14
C GLU A 128 2.97 -3.41 -11.79
N HIS A 129 3.11 -2.17 -11.34
CA HIS A 129 2.16 -1.11 -11.63
C HIS A 129 2.89 0.19 -11.94
N ARG A 130 2.75 0.63 -13.19
CA ARG A 130 3.26 1.91 -13.68
C ARG A 130 2.10 2.91 -13.73
N ALA A 131 2.37 4.17 -13.38
CA ALA A 131 1.38 5.23 -13.52
C ALA A 131 0.96 5.37 -15.01
N PRO A 132 -0.35 5.51 -15.30
CA PRO A 132 -0.85 5.65 -16.67
C PRO A 132 -0.73 7.09 -17.21
N PHE A 133 -0.05 7.97 -16.49
CA PHE A 133 0.12 9.39 -16.77
C PHE A 133 1.51 9.86 -16.33
N ASP A 134 1.91 11.03 -16.80
CA ASP A 134 3.05 11.79 -16.26
C ASP A 134 2.79 13.31 -16.42
N ALA A 135 3.79 14.15 -16.18
CA ALA A 135 3.64 15.60 -16.32
C ALA A 135 3.23 16.03 -17.75
N GLY A 136 3.63 15.31 -18.80
CA GLY A 136 3.32 15.57 -20.21
C GLY A 136 2.40 14.53 -20.88
N VAL A 137 1.90 13.53 -20.14
CA VAL A 137 0.99 12.49 -20.62
C VAL A 137 -0.28 12.52 -19.77
N ARG A 138 -1.41 12.88 -20.40
CA ARG A 138 -2.71 12.98 -19.73
C ARG A 138 -3.24 11.60 -19.32
N PHE A 139 -3.99 11.56 -18.22
CA PHE A 139 -4.67 10.35 -17.76
C PHE A 139 -5.63 9.80 -18.84
N PRO A 140 -5.68 8.48 -19.08
CA PRO A 140 -6.53 7.89 -20.11
C PRO A 140 -8.03 8.13 -19.85
N GLU A 141 -8.81 8.44 -20.89
CA GLU A 141 -10.26 8.73 -20.75
C GLU A 141 -11.12 7.48 -20.66
N ALA A 142 -10.79 6.47 -21.47
CA ALA A 142 -11.64 5.30 -21.69
C ALA A 142 -11.35 4.14 -20.73
N GLU A 143 -10.46 4.36 -19.74
CA GLU A 143 -9.98 3.32 -18.84
C GLU A 143 -10.20 3.72 -17.39
N VAL A 144 -10.50 2.73 -16.55
CA VAL A 144 -10.69 2.91 -15.11
C VAL A 144 -9.52 2.31 -14.37
N PHE A 145 -8.94 3.09 -13.46
CA PHE A 145 -7.82 2.67 -12.63
C PHE A 145 -8.19 2.69 -11.15
N LEU A 146 -7.34 2.07 -10.34
CA LEU A 146 -7.35 2.18 -8.89
C LEU A 146 -5.93 2.23 -8.35
N THR A 147 -5.80 2.76 -7.13
CA THR A 147 -4.55 2.73 -6.37
C THR A 147 -4.50 1.44 -5.55
N VAL A 148 -3.50 0.58 -5.81
CA VAL A 148 -3.39 -0.75 -5.19
C VAL A 148 -2.72 -0.73 -3.82
N ASP A 149 -2.26 0.43 -3.36
CA ASP A 149 -1.50 0.63 -2.13
C ASP A 149 -2.25 1.48 -1.10
N HIS A 150 -3.45 1.96 -1.42
CA HIS A 150 -4.24 2.83 -0.56
C HIS A 150 -5.46 2.13 0.04
N GLY A 151 -5.91 2.63 1.20
CA GLY A 151 -7.14 2.19 1.86
C GLY A 151 -7.16 0.71 2.25
N LYS A 152 -8.37 0.14 2.37
CA LYS A 152 -8.55 -1.28 2.71
C LYS A 152 -8.04 -2.20 1.61
N PHE A 153 -8.20 -1.81 0.34
CA PHE A 153 -7.73 -2.60 -0.77
C PHE A 153 -6.20 -2.76 -0.74
N GLY A 154 -5.44 -1.69 -0.47
CA GLY A 154 -3.99 -1.77 -0.29
C GLY A 154 -3.55 -2.67 0.87
N GLN A 155 -4.32 -2.71 1.96
CA GLN A 155 -4.07 -3.66 3.05
C GLN A 155 -4.25 -5.12 2.57
N CYS A 156 -5.29 -5.40 1.79
CA CYS A 156 -5.50 -6.73 1.20
C CYS A 156 -4.38 -7.12 0.24
N VAL A 157 -3.94 -6.21 -0.64
CA VAL A 157 -2.81 -6.45 -1.55
C VAL A 157 -1.53 -6.73 -0.76
N SER A 158 -1.25 -5.98 0.31
CA SER A 158 -0.11 -6.25 1.19
C SER A 158 -0.18 -7.63 1.87
N ARG A 159 -1.39 -8.09 2.25
CA ARG A 159 -1.59 -9.44 2.79
C ARG A 159 -1.30 -10.51 1.74
N ILE A 160 -1.76 -10.33 0.49
CA ILE A 160 -1.44 -11.23 -0.63
C ILE A 160 0.08 -11.33 -0.82
N GLN A 161 0.79 -10.19 -0.86
CA GLN A 161 2.25 -10.15 -0.98
C GLN A 161 2.95 -10.93 0.13
N LYS A 162 2.57 -10.70 1.38
CA LYS A 162 3.16 -11.39 2.53
C LYS A 162 2.90 -12.89 2.51
N ALA A 163 1.68 -13.30 2.15
CA ALA A 163 1.32 -14.71 2.04
C ALA A 163 2.07 -15.40 0.89
N LEU A 164 2.24 -14.72 -0.25
CA LEU A 164 3.03 -15.22 -1.38
C LEU A 164 4.48 -15.51 -0.97
N LEU A 165 5.12 -14.57 -0.27
CA LEU A 165 6.48 -14.75 0.25
C LEU A 165 6.58 -15.93 1.24
N ARG A 166 5.54 -16.16 2.04
CA ARG A 166 5.47 -17.32 2.95
C ARG A 166 5.34 -18.63 2.19
N VAL A 167 4.53 -18.68 1.13
CA VAL A 167 4.41 -19.85 0.24
C VAL A 167 5.74 -20.14 -0.43
N GLU A 168 6.42 -19.13 -0.96
CA GLU A 168 7.72 -19.28 -1.60
C GLU A 168 8.79 -19.78 -0.62
N ALA A 169 8.84 -19.22 0.59
CA ALA A 169 9.76 -19.70 1.63
C ALA A 169 9.44 -21.12 2.13
N ALA A 170 8.16 -21.51 2.15
CA ALA A 170 7.74 -22.85 2.55
C ALA A 170 8.00 -23.91 1.46
N THR A 171 8.11 -23.47 0.20
CA THR A 171 8.33 -24.34 -0.98
C THR A 171 9.79 -24.30 -1.47
N SER A 172 10.61 -23.36 -1.00
CA SER A 172 12.04 -23.29 -1.27
C SER A 172 12.82 -24.31 -0.43
N GLY A 173 12.79 -25.58 -0.85
CA GLY A 173 13.57 -26.65 -0.24
C GLY A 173 12.87 -28.00 -0.33
N PHE A 174 13.50 -28.97 -0.98
CA PHE A 174 12.92 -30.26 -1.40
C PHE A 174 12.69 -31.27 -0.26
N ILE A 175 12.48 -30.82 0.97
CA ILE A 175 12.20 -31.73 2.09
C ILE A 175 10.76 -31.52 2.55
N ILE A 176 9.97 -32.57 2.33
CA ILE A 176 8.55 -32.82 2.65
C ILE A 176 8.20 -32.60 4.15
N ARG A 177 9.10 -32.04 4.95
CA ARG A 177 8.87 -31.71 6.37
C ARG A 177 8.02 -30.46 6.60
N ASN A 178 7.68 -29.69 5.56
CA ASN A 178 6.90 -28.45 5.69
C ASN A 178 5.56 -28.47 4.95
N VAL A 179 4.97 -29.64 4.68
CA VAL A 179 3.64 -29.73 4.03
C VAL A 179 2.59 -28.94 4.81
N GLN A 180 2.59 -29.04 6.15
CA GLN A 180 1.67 -28.27 7.00
C GLN A 180 1.90 -26.75 6.90
N ARG A 181 3.17 -26.32 6.82
CA ARG A 181 3.53 -24.91 6.69
C ARG A 181 3.17 -24.35 5.32
N ALA A 182 3.37 -25.14 4.27
CA ALA A 182 2.97 -24.79 2.92
C ALA A 182 1.45 -24.72 2.77
N ALA A 183 0.71 -25.68 3.36
CA ALA A 183 -0.75 -25.68 3.39
C ALA A 183 -1.29 -24.44 4.11
N SER A 184 -0.80 -24.16 5.31
CA SER A 184 -1.18 -22.96 6.07
C SER A 184 -0.87 -21.66 5.33
N ALA A 185 0.30 -21.55 4.68
CA ALA A 185 0.64 -20.39 3.87
C ALA A 185 -0.27 -20.24 2.63
N CYS A 186 -0.70 -21.35 2.03
CA CYS A 186 -1.66 -21.33 0.92
C CYS A 186 -3.06 -20.91 1.40
N GLU A 187 -3.52 -21.38 2.57
CA GLU A 187 -4.78 -20.96 3.18
C GLU A 187 -4.79 -19.46 3.46
N GLU A 188 -3.73 -18.94 4.08
CA GLU A 188 -3.58 -17.50 4.34
C GLU A 188 -3.58 -16.68 3.04
N PHE A 189 -2.96 -17.21 1.97
CA PHE A 189 -2.98 -16.56 0.66
C PHE A 189 -4.38 -16.52 0.07
N MET A 190 -5.09 -17.65 0.07
CA MET A 190 -6.43 -17.75 -0.50
C MET A 190 -7.43 -16.89 0.28
N ASP A 191 -7.29 -16.80 1.61
CA ASP A 191 -8.06 -15.87 2.44
C ASP A 191 -7.77 -14.40 2.08
N ALA A 192 -6.51 -14.05 1.85
CA ALA A 192 -6.13 -12.70 1.42
C ALA A 192 -6.66 -12.36 0.02
N VAL A 193 -6.62 -13.30 -0.93
CA VAL A 193 -7.19 -13.13 -2.27
C VAL A 193 -8.70 -12.97 -2.21
N ARG A 194 -9.39 -13.79 -1.42
CA ARG A 194 -10.84 -13.67 -1.19
C ARG A 194 -11.19 -12.31 -0.62
N SER A 195 -10.49 -11.89 0.44
CA SER A 195 -10.68 -10.56 1.05
C SER A 195 -10.47 -9.43 0.03
N ALA A 196 -9.42 -9.53 -0.80
CA ALA A 196 -9.15 -8.54 -1.85
C ALA A 196 -10.24 -8.52 -2.92
N ALA A 197 -10.71 -9.70 -3.35
CA ALA A 197 -11.78 -9.83 -4.33
C ALA A 197 -13.09 -9.25 -3.80
N GLU A 198 -13.45 -9.55 -2.55
CA GLU A 198 -14.60 -8.94 -1.88
C GLU A 198 -14.48 -7.43 -1.91
N VAL A 199 -13.39 -6.86 -1.39
CA VAL A 199 -13.17 -5.40 -1.37
C VAL A 199 -13.19 -4.76 -2.76
N ALA A 200 -12.58 -5.41 -3.77
CA ALA A 200 -12.55 -4.91 -5.15
C ALA A 200 -13.90 -5.00 -5.87
N THR A 201 -14.80 -5.86 -5.39
CA THR A 201 -16.11 -6.12 -6.01
C THR A 201 -17.28 -5.69 -5.14
N LEU A 202 -17.05 -5.04 -3.98
CA LEU A 202 -18.10 -4.59 -3.07
C LEU A 202 -19.15 -3.74 -3.81
N VAL A 203 -20.30 -4.37 -4.11
CA VAL A 203 -21.46 -3.75 -4.80
C VAL A 203 -22.35 -2.96 -3.82
N LEU A 204 -22.13 -3.05 -2.51
CA LEU A 204 -22.96 -2.38 -1.50
C LEU A 204 -22.86 -0.85 -1.55
N PRO A 205 -23.96 -0.09 -1.40
CA PRO A 205 -23.91 1.37 -1.52
C PRO A 205 -22.98 1.99 -0.46
N GLU A 206 -22.07 2.86 -0.91
CA GLU A 206 -21.32 3.84 -0.08
C GLU A 206 -20.84 3.32 1.30
N GLU A 207 -19.93 2.34 1.32
CA GLU A 207 -19.23 1.96 2.55
C GLU A 207 -17.76 2.42 2.56
N HIS A 208 -17.33 2.94 3.71
CA HIS A 208 -15.93 3.17 4.05
C HIS A 208 -15.15 1.87 3.86
N GLY A 209 -14.45 1.73 2.73
CA GLY A 209 -13.68 0.52 2.46
C GLY A 209 -13.57 0.11 1.01
N LYS A 210 -14.41 0.64 0.12
CA LYS A 210 -14.25 0.43 -1.31
C LYS A 210 -12.95 1.04 -1.83
N PRO A 211 -12.29 0.43 -2.81
CA PRO A 211 -11.24 1.11 -3.55
C PRO A 211 -11.87 2.28 -4.31
N VAL A 212 -11.19 3.43 -4.30
CA VAL A 212 -11.56 4.55 -5.15
C VAL A 212 -11.21 4.16 -6.58
N LEU A 213 -12.19 4.29 -7.48
CA LEU A 213 -12.01 4.07 -8.90
C LEU A 213 -11.84 5.43 -9.58
N TYR A 214 -10.80 5.53 -10.38
CA TYR A 214 -10.40 6.74 -11.07
C TYR A 214 -10.65 6.58 -12.56
N ASP A 215 -11.63 7.30 -13.06
CA ASP A 215 -11.59 7.79 -14.43
C ASP A 215 -10.79 9.11 -14.48
N ARG A 216 -10.64 9.69 -15.67
CA ARG A 216 -9.91 10.95 -15.82
C ARG A 216 -10.50 12.08 -14.97
N ALA A 217 -11.82 12.22 -14.92
CA ALA A 217 -12.47 13.34 -14.24
C ALA A 217 -12.26 13.24 -12.73
N VAL A 218 -12.51 12.06 -12.15
CA VAL A 218 -12.27 11.78 -10.73
C VAL A 218 -10.80 11.96 -10.38
N PHE A 219 -9.88 11.51 -11.24
CA PHE A 219 -8.45 11.70 -11.06
C PHE A 219 -8.05 13.18 -11.01
N GLU A 220 -8.50 13.97 -11.99
CA GLU A 220 -8.18 15.39 -12.07
C GLU A 220 -8.79 16.17 -10.88
N GLU A 221 -9.99 15.79 -10.44
CA GLU A 221 -10.66 16.37 -9.28
C GLU A 221 -9.95 16.03 -7.95
N ASP A 222 -9.74 14.74 -7.65
CA ASP A 222 -9.18 14.27 -6.38
C ASP A 222 -7.76 14.81 -6.14
N PHE A 223 -6.94 14.84 -7.20
CA PHE A 223 -5.58 15.35 -7.13
C PHE A 223 -5.47 16.84 -7.43
N GLN A 224 -6.58 17.53 -7.71
CA GLN A 224 -6.63 18.96 -8.04
C GLN A 224 -5.66 19.31 -9.20
N LEU A 225 -5.64 18.45 -10.21
CA LEU A 225 -4.75 18.56 -11.37
C LEU A 225 -5.48 19.22 -12.53
N THR A 226 -4.81 20.18 -13.16
CA THR A 226 -5.29 20.83 -14.37
C THR A 226 -4.40 20.44 -15.54
N TRP A 227 -5.01 19.97 -16.63
CA TRP A 227 -4.31 19.74 -17.89
C TRP A 227 -4.30 21.02 -18.73
N THR A 228 -3.12 21.43 -19.18
CA THR A 228 -2.95 22.55 -20.12
C THR A 228 -2.51 22.01 -21.48
N ASP A 229 -3.28 22.29 -22.53
CA ASP A 229 -2.92 21.89 -23.89
C ASP A 229 -1.74 22.70 -24.42
N ARG A 230 -0.96 22.09 -25.32
CA ARG A 230 0.08 22.80 -26.04
C ARG A 230 -0.59 23.60 -27.14
N GLU A 231 -0.61 24.92 -27.01
CA GLU A 231 -0.99 25.77 -28.14
C GLU A 231 -0.01 25.50 -29.29
N MET A 232 -0.52 24.99 -30.41
CA MET A 232 0.23 24.88 -31.65
C MET A 232 0.30 26.30 -32.24
N VAL A 233 1.48 26.92 -32.14
CA VAL A 233 1.85 28.14 -32.87
C VAL A 233 2.49 27.75 -34.20
#